data_AF-A0A9D9NDV2-F1
#
_entry.id   AF-A0A9D9NDV2-F1
#
_cell.length_a   1.000
_cell.length_b   1.000
_cell.length_c   1.000
_cell.angle_alpha   90.00
_cell.angle_beta   90.00
_cell.angle_gamma   90.00
#
_symmetry.space_group_name_H-M   'P 1'
#
loop_
_entity.id
_entity.type
_entity.pdbx_description
1 polymer ?
#
loop_
_entity_poly.entity_id
_entity_poly.type
_entity_poly.pdbx_seq_one_letter_code
_entity_poly.pdbx_strand_id
1 'polypeptide(L)'
;MKSYKDSLTGKEVLQLTSKYQNYHIYFTENSFCLGDEEIYFLSSRPREDRDGFNYFHMNLKNGIITQMTDEKDGISDNGHTKTPDGRYLLYITRDQRVLKLLDTKTGETKVLYEENDP
;
A
#
# COMPACT_ATOMS: atom_id res chain seq x y z
N MET A 1 -7.87 -12.50 8.63
CA MET A 1 -6.55 -13.18 8.60
C MET A 1 -6.74 -14.66 8.87
N LYS A 2 -5.90 -15.54 8.32
CA LYS A 2 -6.00 -17.00 8.53
C LYS A 2 -4.61 -17.63 8.60
N SER A 3 -4.37 -18.45 9.63
CA SER A 3 -3.12 -19.19 9.79
C SER A 3 -3.18 -20.55 9.09
N TYR A 4 -2.03 -20.95 8.55
CA TYR A 4 -1.78 -22.25 7.95
C TYR A 4 -0.44 -22.77 8.48
N LYS A 5 -0.26 -24.09 8.42
CA LYS A 5 1.04 -24.72 8.66
C LYS A 5 1.59 -25.17 7.33
N ASP A 6 2.77 -24.67 6.97
CA ASP A 6 3.47 -25.10 5.77
C ASP A 6 3.82 -26.59 5.87
N SER A 7 3.47 -27.37 4.85
CA SER A 7 3.60 -28.84 4.91
C SER A 7 5.04 -29.32 4.79
N LEU A 8 5.93 -28.53 4.20
CA LEU A 8 7.33 -28.90 3.98
C LEU A 8 8.22 -28.54 5.18
N THR A 9 8.02 -27.34 5.74
CA THR A 9 8.86 -26.77 6.80
C THR A 9 8.22 -26.80 8.18
N GLY A 10 6.90 -27.01 8.26
CA GLY A 10 6.14 -26.95 9.50
C GLY A 10 5.99 -25.55 10.08
N LYS A 11 6.46 -24.50 9.39
CA LYS A 11 6.36 -23.11 9.84
C LYS A 11 4.93 -22.59 9.72
N GLU A 12 4.56 -21.67 10.60
CA GLU A 12 3.28 -20.98 10.50
C GLU A 12 3.34 -19.93 9.38
N VAL A 13 2.28 -19.89 8.58
CA VAL A 13 2.06 -18.89 7.52
C VAL A 13 0.75 -18.19 7.81
N LEU A 14 0.81 -16.87 8.01
CA LEU A 14 -0.36 -16.04 8.23
C LEU A 14 -0.79 -15.32 6.94
N GLN A 15 -1.97 -15.66 6.43
CA GLN A 15 -2.58 -14.94 5.31
C GLN A 15 -3.27 -13.67 5.82
N LEU A 16 -2.75 -12.51 5.42
CA LEU A 16 -3.29 -11.21 5.81
C LEU A 16 -4.57 -10.83 5.03
N THR A 17 -4.60 -11.09 3.72
CA THR A 17 -5.73 -10.73 2.83
C THR A 17 -6.33 -11.94 2.11
N SER A 18 -7.66 -11.95 1.89
CA SER A 18 -8.39 -13.06 1.27
C SER A 18 -9.22 -12.71 0.03
N LYS A 19 -9.31 -11.43 -0.32
CA LYS A 19 -10.08 -10.91 -1.47
C LYS A 19 -9.25 -9.86 -2.19
N TYR A 20 -9.60 -9.59 -3.46
CA TYR A 20 -8.93 -8.63 -4.35
C TYR A 20 -7.49 -9.00 -4.66
N GLN A 21 -6.86 -8.26 -5.56
CA GLN A 21 -5.41 -8.33 -5.74
C GLN A 21 -4.75 -7.45 -4.69
N ASN A 22 -3.76 -8.00 -3.99
CA ASN A 22 -3.01 -7.29 -2.96
C ASN A 22 -1.54 -7.67 -3.11
N TYR A 23 -0.66 -6.69 -3.03
CA TYR A 23 0.78 -6.92 -3.02
C TYR A 23 1.47 -5.92 -2.10
N HIS A 24 2.57 -6.36 -1.50
CA HIS A 24 3.43 -5.50 -0.68
C HIS A 24 4.18 -4.51 -1.58
N ILE A 25 4.67 -3.41 -1.00
CA ILE A 25 5.60 -2.50 -1.70
C ILE A 25 6.83 -3.30 -2.18
N TYR A 26 7.47 -2.87 -3.27
CA TYR A 26 8.67 -3.52 -3.81
C TYR A 26 9.72 -3.82 -2.72
N PHE A 27 10.42 -4.94 -2.82
CA PHE A 27 11.21 -5.50 -1.71
C PHE A 27 12.39 -4.64 -1.23
N THR A 28 12.83 -3.67 -2.03
CA THR A 28 13.86 -2.70 -1.62
C THR A 28 13.32 -1.67 -0.63
N GLU A 29 12.00 -1.59 -0.49
CA GLU A 29 11.27 -0.75 0.44
C GLU A 29 10.59 -1.63 1.51
N ASN A 30 10.46 -1.10 2.72
CA ASN A 30 9.81 -1.84 3.81
C ASN A 30 8.31 -1.50 3.87
N SER A 31 7.47 -2.50 3.62
CA SER A 31 6.01 -2.38 3.79
C SER A 31 5.58 -2.25 5.25
N PHE A 32 6.38 -2.74 6.19
CA PHE A 32 6.11 -2.64 7.63
C PHE A 32 6.59 -1.30 8.21
N CYS A 33 5.86 -0.81 9.20
CA CYS A 33 6.27 0.36 9.98
C CYS A 33 7.12 -0.04 11.20
N LEU A 34 7.80 0.93 11.79
CA LEU A 34 8.48 0.76 13.07
C LEU A 34 7.53 0.15 14.11
N GLY A 35 7.99 -0.90 14.80
CA GLY A 35 7.21 -1.61 15.81
C GLY A 35 6.45 -2.84 15.30
N ASP A 36 6.47 -3.10 13.98
CA ASP A 36 5.92 -4.31 13.35
C ASP A 36 4.42 -4.56 13.60
N GLU A 37 3.66 -3.49 13.90
CA GLU A 37 2.20 -3.58 14.17
C GLU A 37 1.34 -3.17 12.97
N GLU A 38 1.96 -2.60 11.94
CA GLU A 38 1.28 -1.99 10.81
C GLU A 38 2.00 -2.34 9.50
N ILE A 39 1.21 -2.55 8.45
CA ILE A 39 1.72 -2.78 7.10
C ILE A 39 0.99 -1.89 6.10
N TYR A 40 1.76 -1.29 5.19
CA TYR A 40 1.25 -0.60 4.01
C TYR A 40 1.44 -1.48 2.78
N PHE A 41 0.40 -1.56 1.94
CA PHE A 41 0.36 -2.44 0.78
C PHE A 41 -0.56 -1.84 -0.28
N LEU A 42 -0.45 -2.35 -1.50
CA LEU A 42 -1.30 -1.94 -2.61
C LEU A 42 -2.45 -2.93 -2.80
N SER A 43 -3.65 -2.40 -3.04
CA SER A 43 -4.85 -3.23 -3.22
C SER A 43 -5.75 -2.69 -4.32
N SER A 44 -6.31 -3.61 -5.10
CA SER A 44 -7.33 -3.32 -6.11
C SER A 44 -8.73 -3.20 -5.50
N ARG A 45 -8.86 -3.20 -4.16
CA ARG A 45 -10.13 -3.25 -3.43
C ARG A 45 -11.19 -2.22 -3.86
N PRO A 46 -10.86 -0.96 -4.21
CA PRO A 46 -11.85 0.02 -4.67
C PRO A 46 -12.42 -0.28 -6.05
N ARG A 47 -11.89 -1.27 -6.77
CA ARG A 47 -12.13 -1.49 -8.20
C ARG A 47 -12.69 -2.89 -8.45
N GLU A 48 -13.80 -2.94 -9.19
CA GLU A 48 -14.45 -4.21 -9.55
C GLU A 48 -13.68 -4.95 -10.64
N ASP A 49 -13.20 -4.23 -11.65
CA ASP A 49 -12.36 -4.74 -12.76
C ASP A 49 -10.95 -5.13 -12.31
N ARG A 50 -10.57 -4.71 -11.09
CA ARG A 50 -9.24 -4.88 -10.49
C ARG A 50 -8.13 -4.20 -11.30
N ASP A 51 -8.48 -3.19 -12.09
CA ASP A 51 -7.52 -2.47 -12.92
C ASP A 51 -6.96 -1.25 -12.18
N GLY A 52 -5.80 -1.42 -11.59
CA GLY A 52 -5.10 -0.38 -10.82
C GLY A 52 -5.24 -0.52 -9.31
N PHE A 53 -4.35 0.16 -8.60
CA PHE A 53 -4.17 -0.02 -7.16
C PHE A 53 -4.16 1.31 -6.42
N ASN A 54 -4.51 1.28 -5.14
CA ASN A 54 -4.32 2.39 -4.22
C ASN A 54 -3.57 1.90 -2.98
N TYR A 55 -3.04 2.84 -2.19
CA TYR A 55 -2.43 2.52 -0.91
C TYR A 55 -3.49 2.12 0.11
N PHE A 56 -3.17 1.05 0.84
CA PHE A 56 -3.92 0.59 1.99
C PHE A 56 -2.96 0.37 3.15
N HIS A 57 -3.49 0.63 4.34
CA HIS A 57 -2.87 0.32 5.61
C HIS A 57 -3.65 -0.83 6.27
N MET A 58 -2.95 -1.77 6.91
CA MET A 58 -3.56 -2.74 7.80
C MET A 58 -2.92 -2.67 9.19
N ASN A 59 -3.77 -2.56 10.21
CA ASN A 59 -3.37 -2.80 11.59
C ASN A 59 -3.30 -4.32 11.83
N LEU A 60 -2.10 -4.84 12.11
CA LEU A 60 -1.86 -6.28 12.20
C LEU A 60 -2.45 -6.91 13.48
N LYS A 61 -2.74 -6.12 14.52
CA LYS A 61 -3.36 -6.62 15.76
C LYS A 61 -4.81 -7.02 15.56
N ASN A 62 -5.57 -6.26 14.78
CA ASN A 62 -7.01 -6.46 14.60
C ASN A 62 -7.43 -6.78 13.16
N GLY A 63 -6.52 -6.65 12.18
CA GLY A 63 -6.77 -6.90 10.77
C GLY A 63 -7.64 -5.83 10.08
N ILE A 64 -7.87 -4.68 10.71
CA ILE A 64 -8.59 -3.56 10.08
C ILE A 64 -7.74 -3.02 8.94
N ILE A 65 -8.37 -2.90 7.77
CA ILE A 65 -7.76 -2.35 6.55
C ILE A 65 -8.39 -0.98 6.28
N THR A 66 -7.55 0.04 6.12
CA THR A 66 -7.94 1.41 5.80
C THR A 66 -7.38 1.81 4.45
N GLN A 67 -8.22 2.42 3.61
CA GLN A 67 -7.77 3.02 2.35
C GLN A 67 -7.08 4.34 2.63
N MET A 68 -5.89 4.54 2.07
CA MET A 68 -5.07 5.73 2.31
C MET A 68 -5.08 6.69 1.14
N THR A 69 -5.16 6.17 -0.10
CA THR A 69 -5.28 6.99 -1.31
C THR A 69 -6.52 6.62 -2.11
N ASP A 70 -7.07 7.57 -2.85
CA ASP A 70 -8.29 7.44 -3.63
C ASP A 70 -8.12 7.93 -5.08
N GLU A 71 -6.91 7.81 -5.63
CA GLU A 71 -6.62 8.20 -7.01
C GLU A 71 -7.55 7.47 -7.98
N LYS A 72 -8.23 8.23 -8.84
CA LYS A 72 -9.30 7.75 -9.73
C LYS A 72 -8.84 6.62 -10.64
N ASP A 73 -7.62 6.70 -11.16
CA ASP A 73 -7.04 5.68 -12.03
C ASP A 73 -6.04 4.77 -11.28
N GLY A 74 -5.76 5.10 -10.02
CA GLY A 74 -4.83 4.40 -9.14
C GLY A 74 -3.47 5.06 -9.11
N ILE A 75 -2.56 4.42 -8.38
CA ILE A 75 -1.15 4.79 -8.31
C ILE A 75 -0.32 3.86 -9.18
N SER A 76 0.89 4.29 -9.52
CA SER A 76 1.84 3.50 -10.29
C SER A 76 2.28 2.24 -9.53
N ASP A 77 2.41 1.12 -10.26
CA ASP A 77 2.92 -0.15 -9.74
C ASP A 77 4.40 -0.05 -9.29
N ASN A 78 5.12 0.97 -9.76
CA ASN A 78 6.49 1.28 -9.35
C ASN A 78 6.60 2.78 -9.06
N GLY A 79 7.26 3.17 -7.97
CA GLY A 79 7.37 4.58 -7.58
C GLY A 79 6.46 4.95 -6.42
N HIS A 80 6.48 4.12 -5.38
CA HIS A 80 5.74 4.35 -4.16
C HIS A 80 6.59 3.88 -2.96
N THR A 81 6.63 4.67 -1.91
CA THR A 81 7.36 4.39 -0.67
C THR A 81 6.68 5.09 0.51
N LYS A 82 7.19 4.89 1.72
CA LYS A 82 6.72 5.54 2.94
C LYS A 82 7.87 5.85 3.87
N THR A 83 7.66 6.79 4.79
CA THR A 83 8.58 6.94 5.92
C THR A 83 8.54 5.70 6.82
N PRO A 84 9.62 5.41 7.59
CA PRO A 84 9.67 4.24 8.47
C PRO A 84 8.53 4.18 9.49
N ASP A 85 8.06 5.33 9.98
CA ASP A 85 6.93 5.47 10.90
C ASP A 85 5.55 5.47 10.21
N GLY A 86 5.50 5.40 8.87
CA GLY A 86 4.26 5.44 8.10
C GLY A 86 3.55 6.79 8.11
N ARG A 87 4.17 7.86 8.62
CA ARG A 87 3.56 9.19 8.65
C ARG A 87 3.34 9.76 7.26
N TYR A 88 4.29 9.55 6.36
CA TYR A 88 4.19 10.06 5.00
C TYR A 88 4.21 8.93 3.99
N LEU A 89 3.26 8.92 3.05
CA LEU A 89 3.26 8.05 1.88
C LEU A 89 3.61 8.87 0.66
N LEU A 90 4.63 8.43 -0.07
CA LEU A 90 5.01 9.01 -1.35
C LEU A 90 4.56 8.07 -2.46
N TYR A 91 3.91 8.60 -3.49
CA TYR A 91 3.48 7.80 -4.63
C TYR A 91 3.40 8.62 -5.91
N ILE A 92 3.56 7.93 -7.04
CA ILE A 92 3.31 8.47 -8.37
C ILE A 92 1.91 8.03 -8.83
N THR A 93 1.16 8.92 -9.47
CA THR A 93 -0.12 8.58 -10.14
C THR A 93 0.10 7.55 -11.24
N ARG A 94 -0.94 6.78 -11.60
CA ARG A 94 -0.81 5.68 -12.56
C ARG A 94 -0.34 6.11 -13.97
N ASP A 95 -0.68 7.33 -14.38
CA ASP A 95 -0.20 7.94 -15.63
C ASP A 95 1.29 8.34 -15.60
N GLN A 96 1.97 8.14 -14.47
CA GLN A 96 3.38 8.44 -14.22
C GLN A 96 3.74 9.93 -14.27
N ARG A 97 2.75 10.83 -14.19
CA ARG A 97 3.01 12.28 -14.34
C ARG A 97 3.13 13.01 -13.02
N VAL A 98 2.43 12.59 -11.97
CA VAL A 98 2.32 13.38 -10.73
C VAL A 98 2.88 12.61 -9.54
N LEU A 99 3.89 13.16 -8.89
CA LEU A 99 4.40 12.69 -7.61
C LEU A 99 3.67 13.40 -6.46
N LYS A 100 3.05 12.63 -5.58
CA LYS A 100 2.29 13.14 -4.44
C LYS A 100 2.81 12.60 -3.11
N LEU A 101 2.62 13.38 -2.06
CA LEU A 101 2.91 13.04 -0.68
C LEU A 101 1.63 13.16 0.16
N LEU A 102 1.23 12.07 0.80
CA LEU A 102 0.12 12.03 1.76
C LEU A 102 0.66 12.06 3.20
N ASP A 103 0.19 12.98 4.04
CA ASP A 103 0.35 12.88 5.50
C ASP A 103 -0.79 12.03 6.08
N THR A 104 -0.46 10.84 6.58
CA THR A 104 -1.43 9.85 7.07
C THR A 104 -2.14 10.31 8.35
N LYS A 105 -1.60 11.32 9.03
CA LYS A 105 -2.15 11.85 10.27
C LYS A 105 -3.26 12.88 10.01
N THR A 106 -3.10 13.68 8.95
CA THR A 106 -4.07 14.72 8.58
C THR A 106 -4.99 14.30 7.43
N GLY A 107 -4.57 13.33 6.62
CA GLY A 107 -5.23 12.98 5.37
C GLY A 107 -4.94 13.96 4.22
N GLU A 108 -4.03 14.92 4.42
CA GLU A 108 -3.69 15.92 3.42
C GLU A 108 -2.73 15.34 2.38
N THR A 109 -3.06 15.52 1.10
CA THR A 109 -2.21 15.16 -0.04
C THR A 109 -1.65 16.39 -0.70
N LYS A 110 -0.33 16.42 -0.88
CA LYS A 110 0.40 17.49 -1.57
C LYS A 110 1.05 16.96 -2.86
N VAL A 111 0.94 17.72 -3.94
CA VAL A 111 1.75 17.49 -5.15
C VAL A 111 3.18 17.99 -4.89
N LEU A 112 4.17 17.12 -5.07
CA LEU A 112 5.59 17.45 -4.94
C LEU A 112 6.24 17.75 -6.29
N TYR A 113 5.81 17.05 -7.34
CA TYR A 113 6.31 17.21 -8.70
C TYR A 113 5.21 16.83 -9.70
N GLU A 114 5.19 17.53 -10.83
CA GLU A 114 4.32 17.24 -11.97
C GLU A 114 5.18 17.31 -13.24
N GLU A 115 5.25 16.20 -13.96
CA GLU A 115 5.91 16.12 -15.25
C GLU A 115 5.07 16.91 -16.26
N ASN A 116 5.71 17.88 -16.90
CA ASN A 116 5.07 18.78 -17.86
C ASN A 116 5.57 18.55 -19.28
N ASP A 117 6.62 17.74 -19.46
CA ASP A 117 7.13 17.43 -20.78
C ASP A 117 6.17 16.50 -21.55
N PRO A 118 6.08 16.65 -22.89
CA PRO A 118 5.15 15.90 -23.75
C PRO A 118 5.52 14.43 -23.94
#